data_AF-A0A817NKW9-F1
#
_entry.id   AF-A0A817NKW9-F1
#
_cell.length_a   1.000
_cell.length_b   1.000
_cell.length_c   1.000
_cell.angle_alpha   90.00
_cell.angle_beta   90.00
_cell.angle_gamma   90.00
#
_symmetry.space_group_name_H-M   'P 1'
#
loop_
_entity.id
_entity.type
_entity.pdbx_description
1 polymer ?
#
loop_
_entity_poly.entity_id
_entity_poly.type
_entity_poly.pdbx_seq_one_letter_code
_entity_poly.pdbx_strand_id
1 'polypeptide(L)'
;MQKALISFDIDLTKMRLGKLSKNQLDKAYTVLTKLQTLITSGVTTSKTAIIDASNRFYTLIPHNCDLGSLPLLDNIELITFETKMIDNLREIEIAYSMLDESNNTIDSIDHDLEEFKFIKQYMINTHDAYTLKLCELFKTKREEEFDLFKKFQTIDNHQLLWRGSRTTDFACILSQRLRIPPPEAPVTGFMLGKGVYFADMCSKSGNFFKN
;
A
#
# COMPACT_ATOMS: atom_id res chain seq x y z
N MET A 1 8.88 10.50 1.81
CA MET A 1 7.46 10.81 1.58
C MET A 1 7.28 11.76 0.39
N GLN A 2 7.79 12.99 0.40
CA GLN A 2 7.63 13.93 -0.74
C GLN A 2 8.14 13.37 -2.09
N LYS A 3 9.32 12.74 -2.13
CA LYS A 3 9.84 12.08 -3.36
C LYS A 3 8.89 11.02 -3.92
N ALA A 4 8.18 10.29 -3.06
CA ALA A 4 7.22 9.27 -3.46
C ALA A 4 5.91 9.87 -3.99
N LEU A 5 5.64 11.15 -3.75
CA LEU A 5 4.46 11.84 -4.30
C LEU A 5 4.75 12.49 -5.64
N ILE A 6 6.00 12.94 -5.84
CA ILE A 6 6.48 13.46 -7.12
C ILE A 6 6.41 12.36 -8.20
N SER A 7 6.66 11.09 -7.84
CA SER A 7 6.55 9.97 -8.79
C SER A 7 5.12 9.66 -9.26
N PHE A 8 4.09 10.27 -8.66
CA PHE A 8 2.70 10.15 -9.10
C PHE A 8 2.17 11.40 -9.81
N ASP A 9 3.07 12.33 -10.18
CA ASP A 9 2.69 13.58 -10.83
C ASP A 9 1.63 14.38 -10.07
N ILE A 10 1.68 14.35 -8.73
CA ILE A 10 0.72 15.05 -7.88
C ILE A 10 1.09 16.53 -7.75
N ASP A 11 0.09 17.42 -7.84
CA ASP A 11 0.27 18.84 -7.57
C ASP A 11 0.36 19.11 -6.07
N LEU A 12 1.59 19.05 -5.55
CA LEU A 12 1.91 19.33 -4.15
C LEU A 12 1.70 20.80 -3.75
N THR A 13 1.54 21.72 -4.71
CA THR A 13 1.22 23.13 -4.40
C THR A 13 -0.25 23.29 -4.04
N LYS A 14 -1.13 22.58 -4.76
CA LYS A 14 -2.57 22.51 -4.48
C LYS A 14 -2.90 21.52 -3.37
N MET A 15 -2.15 20.42 -3.28
CA MET A 15 -2.29 19.39 -2.24
C MET A 15 -1.32 19.63 -1.10
N ARG A 16 -1.71 20.47 -0.13
CA ARG A 16 -0.95 20.62 1.12
C ARG A 16 -1.10 19.37 1.99
N LEU A 17 0.02 18.71 2.27
CA LEU A 17 0.11 17.56 3.18
C LEU A 17 -0.46 17.94 4.56
N GLY A 18 -1.34 17.09 5.11
CA GLY A 18 -2.05 17.35 6.37
C GLY A 18 -3.45 18.00 6.25
N LYS A 19 -3.88 18.43 5.05
CA LYS A 19 -5.25 18.92 4.79
C LYS A 19 -6.08 18.00 3.89
N LEU A 20 -5.54 16.82 3.55
CA LEU A 20 -6.22 15.86 2.72
C LEU A 20 -7.38 15.25 3.50
N SER A 21 -8.61 15.50 3.07
CA SER A 21 -9.77 14.94 3.75
C SER A 21 -9.85 13.43 3.46
N LYS A 22 -9.98 12.60 4.50
CA LYS A 22 -10.28 11.16 4.34
C LYS A 22 -11.46 10.94 3.40
N ASN A 23 -12.51 11.78 3.54
CA ASN A 23 -13.68 11.77 2.66
C ASN A 23 -13.36 12.02 1.18
N GLN A 24 -12.32 12.80 0.87
CA GLN A 24 -11.90 13.07 -0.50
C GLN A 24 -11.24 11.83 -1.12
N LEU A 25 -10.43 11.11 -0.34
CA LEU A 25 -9.82 9.84 -0.77
C LEU A 25 -10.87 8.75 -0.95
N ASP A 26 -11.84 8.65 -0.03
CA ASP A 26 -12.93 7.67 -0.13
C ASP A 26 -13.80 7.91 -1.37
N LYS A 27 -14.07 9.19 -1.68
CA LYS A 27 -14.73 9.58 -2.95
C LYS A 27 -13.90 9.21 -4.17
N ALA A 28 -12.59 9.42 -4.13
CA ALA A 28 -11.70 9.06 -5.23
C ALA A 28 -11.69 7.55 -5.48
N TYR A 29 -11.62 6.73 -4.42
CA TYR A 29 -11.78 5.27 -4.53
C TYR A 29 -13.10 4.88 -5.16
N THR A 30 -14.21 5.50 -4.73
CA THR A 30 -15.54 5.23 -5.29
C THR A 30 -15.59 5.52 -6.79
N VAL A 31 -14.95 6.60 -7.25
CA VAL A 31 -14.85 6.94 -8.68
C VAL A 31 -14.01 5.90 -9.45
N LEU A 32 -12.87 5.47 -8.91
CA LEU A 32 -12.04 4.42 -9.54
C LEU A 32 -12.76 3.07 -9.60
N THR A 33 -13.51 2.70 -8.55
CA THR A 33 -14.35 1.49 -8.54
C THR A 33 -15.45 1.57 -9.60
N LYS A 34 -16.08 2.74 -9.75
CA LYS A 34 -17.05 2.95 -10.83
C LYS A 34 -16.40 2.79 -12.21
N LEU A 35 -15.22 3.38 -12.43
CA LEU A 35 -14.46 3.22 -13.67
C LEU A 35 -14.14 1.75 -13.96
N GLN A 36 -13.70 0.99 -12.95
CA GLN A 36 -13.46 -0.45 -13.08
C GLN A 36 -14.73 -1.17 -13.55
N THR A 37 -15.88 -0.93 -12.91
CA THR A 37 -17.13 -1.58 -13.29
C THR A 37 -17.56 -1.24 -14.72
N LEU A 38 -17.35 0.00 -15.17
CA LEU A 38 -17.69 0.44 -16.53
C LEU A 38 -16.81 -0.23 -17.60
N ILE A 39 -15.54 -0.49 -17.29
CA ILE A 39 -14.61 -1.16 -18.21
C ILE A 39 -14.89 -2.66 -18.25
N THR A 40 -15.12 -3.30 -17.10
CA THR A 40 -15.33 -4.75 -17.03
C THR A 40 -16.71 -5.19 -17.52
N SER A 41 -17.75 -4.36 -17.39
CA SER A 41 -19.13 -4.75 -17.69
C SER A 41 -19.45 -4.87 -19.20
N GLY A 42 -18.60 -4.38 -20.10
CA GLY A 42 -18.72 -4.63 -21.55
C GLY A 42 -20.00 -4.13 -22.26
N VAL A 43 -20.97 -3.57 -21.53
CA VAL A 43 -22.22 -3.03 -22.08
C VAL A 43 -21.92 -1.68 -22.69
N THR A 44 -21.78 -1.64 -24.02
CA THR A 44 -21.72 -0.44 -24.88
C THR A 44 -21.14 0.76 -24.13
N THR A 45 -19.92 0.61 -23.62
CA THR A 45 -19.39 1.52 -22.62
C THR A 45 -19.46 2.94 -23.18
N SER A 46 -20.35 3.74 -22.60
CA SER A 46 -20.54 5.10 -23.10
C SER A 46 -19.21 5.80 -22.86
N LYS A 47 -18.43 6.05 -23.93
CA LYS A 47 -17.12 6.70 -23.81
C LYS A 47 -17.21 7.98 -23.00
N THR A 48 -18.36 8.66 -23.08
CA THR A 48 -18.72 9.82 -22.26
C THR A 48 -18.74 9.53 -20.75
N ALA A 49 -19.20 8.36 -20.31
CA ALA A 49 -19.20 7.97 -18.90
C ALA A 49 -17.78 7.70 -18.34
N ILE A 50 -16.88 7.12 -19.15
CA ILE A 50 -15.46 6.98 -18.78
C ILE A 50 -14.80 8.35 -18.71
N ILE A 51 -15.06 9.22 -19.69
CA ILE A 51 -14.53 10.60 -19.72
C ILE A 51 -15.03 11.39 -18.50
N ASP A 52 -16.34 11.34 -18.19
CA ASP A 52 -16.92 11.99 -17.00
C ASP A 52 -16.25 11.49 -15.72
N ALA A 53 -16.16 10.17 -15.54
CA ALA A 53 -15.58 9.62 -14.32
C ALA A 53 -14.07 9.91 -14.20
N SER A 54 -13.32 9.91 -15.31
CA SER A 54 -11.91 10.33 -15.33
C SER A 54 -11.75 11.79 -14.93
N ASN A 55 -12.55 12.69 -15.51
CA ASN A 55 -12.55 14.11 -15.17
C ASN A 55 -12.89 14.34 -13.69
N ARG A 56 -13.87 13.60 -13.15
CA ARG A 56 -14.25 13.65 -11.74
C ARG A 56 -13.10 13.17 -10.83
N PHE A 57 -12.38 12.13 -11.22
CA PHE A 57 -11.19 11.68 -10.50
C PHE A 57 -10.12 12.77 -10.44
N TYR A 58 -9.75 13.35 -11.57
CA TYR A 58 -8.75 14.42 -11.63
C TYR A 58 -9.17 15.73 -10.97
N THR A 59 -10.48 15.97 -10.85
CA THR A 59 -11.02 17.08 -10.04
C THR A 59 -10.88 16.80 -8.55
N LEU A 60 -11.05 15.54 -8.13
CA LEU A 60 -10.88 15.14 -6.73
C LEU A 60 -9.42 15.07 -6.33
N ILE A 61 -8.52 14.60 -7.20
CA ILE A 61 -7.09 14.46 -6.92
C ILE A 61 -6.33 15.35 -7.91
N PRO A 62 -5.82 16.51 -7.47
CA PRO A 62 -5.02 17.40 -8.32
C PRO A 62 -3.72 16.75 -8.81
N HIS A 63 -3.58 16.63 -10.13
CA HIS A 63 -2.36 16.19 -10.79
C HIS A 63 -1.66 17.39 -11.46
N ASN A 64 -0.34 17.34 -11.57
CA ASN A 64 0.46 18.27 -12.35
C ASN A 64 0.12 18.08 -13.82
N CYS A 65 -0.44 19.13 -14.42
CA CYS A 65 -0.78 19.19 -15.84
C CYS A 65 0.09 20.25 -16.51
N ASP A 66 1.41 20.18 -16.30
CA ASP A 66 2.25 21.33 -16.62
C ASP A 66 2.28 21.63 -18.12
N LEU A 67 2.11 20.63 -19.01
CA LEU A 67 2.06 20.84 -20.47
C LEU A 67 1.29 19.74 -21.26
N GLY A 68 0.48 18.88 -20.64
CA GLY A 68 -0.19 17.74 -21.29
C GLY A 68 -1.63 17.50 -20.84
N SER A 69 -2.44 16.88 -21.71
CA SER A 69 -3.77 16.39 -21.34
C SER A 69 -3.63 15.23 -20.35
N LEU A 70 -4.40 15.27 -19.26
CA LEU A 70 -4.50 14.13 -18.35
C LEU A 70 -4.96 12.88 -19.11
N PRO A 71 -4.36 11.71 -18.81
CA PRO A 71 -4.69 10.48 -19.51
C PRO A 71 -6.13 10.05 -19.21
N LEU A 72 -6.78 9.41 -20.17
CA LEU A 72 -8.10 8.83 -19.94
C LEU A 72 -7.96 7.54 -19.13
N LEU A 73 -8.72 7.39 -18.04
CA LEU A 73 -8.69 6.18 -17.21
C LEU A 73 -9.56 5.07 -17.83
N ASP A 74 -9.16 4.57 -18.99
CA ASP A 74 -9.93 3.64 -19.82
C ASP A 74 -9.52 2.16 -19.70
N ASN A 75 -8.49 1.88 -18.90
CA ASN A 75 -7.98 0.53 -18.73
C ASN A 75 -7.65 0.19 -17.27
N ILE A 76 -7.57 -1.11 -17.02
CA ILE A 76 -7.33 -1.71 -15.70
C ILE A 76 -5.96 -1.32 -15.12
N GLU A 77 -4.95 -1.17 -15.97
CA GLU A 77 -3.58 -0.86 -15.53
C GLU A 77 -3.52 0.55 -14.95
N LEU A 78 -4.11 1.54 -15.64
CA LEU A 78 -4.21 2.91 -15.15
C LEU A 78 -5.01 2.99 -13.85
N ILE A 79 -6.16 2.31 -13.76
CA ILE A 79 -6.94 2.29 -12.51
C ILE A 79 -6.14 1.70 -11.36
N THR A 80 -5.38 0.63 -11.61
CA THR A 80 -4.52 0.01 -10.60
C THR A 80 -3.40 0.96 -10.17
N PHE A 81 -2.81 1.69 -11.11
CA PHE A 81 -1.80 2.70 -10.84
C PHE A 81 -2.34 3.84 -9.96
N GLU A 82 -3.48 4.42 -10.33
CA GLU A 82 -4.14 5.48 -9.58
C GLU A 82 -4.61 5.00 -8.19
N THR A 83 -5.08 3.76 -8.08
CA THR A 83 -5.46 3.18 -6.78
C THR A 83 -4.26 3.10 -5.83
N LYS A 84 -3.10 2.64 -6.33
CA LYS A 84 -1.85 2.58 -5.56
C LYS A 84 -1.38 3.96 -5.12
N MET A 85 -1.65 4.99 -5.92
CA MET A 85 -1.38 6.39 -5.56
C MET A 85 -2.27 6.83 -4.40
N ILE A 86 -3.59 6.59 -4.45
CA ILE A 86 -4.50 6.92 -3.34
C ILE A 86 -4.07 6.19 -2.06
N ASP A 87 -3.73 4.90 -2.17
CA ASP A 87 -3.23 4.11 -1.03
C ASP A 87 -2.00 4.79 -0.40
N ASN A 88 -1.03 5.19 -1.23
CA ASN A 88 0.16 5.93 -0.79
C ASN A 88 -0.17 7.24 -0.07
N LEU A 89 -1.06 8.04 -0.66
CA LEU A 89 -1.48 9.32 -0.10
C LEU A 89 -2.12 9.14 1.28
N ARG A 90 -2.95 8.10 1.42
CA ARG A 90 -3.59 7.75 2.68
C ARG A 90 -2.58 7.34 3.74
N GLU A 91 -1.60 6.52 3.39
CA GLU A 91 -0.55 6.13 4.35
C GLU A 91 0.31 7.34 4.75
N ILE A 92 0.64 8.23 3.82
CA ILE A 92 1.39 9.44 4.14
C ILE A 92 0.58 10.36 5.08
N GLU A 93 -0.73 10.54 4.86
CA GLU A 93 -1.60 11.34 5.74
C GLU A 93 -1.62 10.80 7.16
N ILE A 94 -1.79 9.48 7.31
CA ILE A 94 -1.80 8.83 8.61
C ILE A 94 -0.43 8.98 9.28
N ALA A 95 0.66 8.74 8.55
CA ALA A 95 2.00 8.90 9.09
C ALA A 95 2.25 10.33 9.60
N TYR A 96 1.80 11.36 8.87
CA TYR A 96 1.87 12.75 9.32
C TYR A 96 1.06 13.01 10.59
N SER A 97 -0.16 12.45 10.68
CA SER A 97 -0.99 12.59 11.88
C SER A 97 -0.39 11.91 13.12
N MET A 98 0.59 11.02 12.93
CA MET A 98 1.18 10.17 13.96
C MET A 98 2.60 10.58 14.35
N LEU A 99 3.17 11.60 13.71
CA LEU A 99 4.49 12.11 14.09
C LEU A 99 4.55 12.57 15.56
N ASP A 100 3.39 12.86 16.17
CA ASP A 100 3.27 13.30 17.56
C ASP A 100 2.96 12.15 18.56
N GLU A 101 2.68 10.93 18.09
CA GLU A 101 2.27 9.81 18.95
C GLU A 101 2.92 8.48 18.51
N SER A 102 3.98 8.03 19.19
CA SER A 102 4.51 6.68 18.98
C SER A 102 4.78 5.96 20.30
N ASN A 103 4.01 4.88 20.55
CA ASN A 103 4.07 4.03 21.74
C ASN A 103 4.51 2.58 21.42
N ASN A 104 5.15 2.34 20.26
CA ASN A 104 5.60 0.99 19.92
C ASN A 104 7.04 0.75 20.37
N THR A 105 7.27 -0.35 21.09
CA THR A 105 8.62 -0.86 21.38
C THR A 105 9.16 -1.57 20.15
N ILE A 106 10.27 -1.06 19.61
CA ILE A 106 11.02 -1.66 18.52
C ILE A 106 12.40 -1.98 19.07
N ASP A 107 12.69 -3.28 19.19
CA ASP A 107 13.96 -3.75 19.73
C ASP A 107 14.87 -4.18 18.57
N SER A 108 16.10 -3.67 18.54
CA SER A 108 17.10 -4.16 17.60
C SER A 108 17.59 -5.53 18.04
N ILE A 109 17.70 -6.47 17.09
CA ILE A 109 18.24 -7.81 17.32
C ILE A 109 19.71 -7.81 16.91
N ASP A 110 20.57 -8.15 17.87
CA ASP A 110 22.02 -8.30 17.64
C ASP A 110 22.31 -9.37 16.57
N HIS A 111 23.31 -9.08 15.73
CA HIS A 111 23.73 -9.91 14.61
C HIS A 111 24.25 -11.29 15.03
N ASP A 112 24.75 -11.41 16.27
CA ASP A 112 25.31 -12.66 16.79
C ASP A 112 24.23 -13.61 17.33
N LEU A 113 22.98 -13.14 17.48
CA LEU A 113 21.87 -13.95 17.97
C LEU A 113 21.41 -14.97 16.92
N GLU A 114 20.97 -16.13 17.41
CA GLU A 114 20.45 -17.21 16.56
C GLU A 114 19.21 -16.77 15.77
N GLU A 115 18.38 -15.88 16.33
CA GLU A 115 17.23 -15.31 15.63
C GLU A 115 17.67 -14.53 14.38
N PHE A 116 18.76 -13.74 14.46
CA PHE A 116 19.29 -13.02 13.30
C PHE A 116 19.83 -13.97 12.23
N LYS A 117 20.61 -14.97 12.64
CA LYS A 117 21.17 -15.98 11.72
C LYS A 117 20.07 -16.79 11.04
N PHE A 118 19.03 -17.17 11.78
CA PHE A 118 17.86 -17.87 11.24
C PHE A 118 17.16 -17.04 10.16
N ILE A 119 16.83 -15.77 10.45
CA ILE A 119 16.18 -14.89 9.48
C ILE A 119 17.07 -14.63 8.26
N LYS A 120 18.38 -14.44 8.47
CA LYS A 120 19.35 -14.31 7.38
C LYS A 120 19.37 -15.54 6.48
N GLN A 121 19.38 -16.74 7.07
CA GLN A 121 19.35 -17.98 6.31
C GLN A 121 18.02 -18.16 5.58
N TYR A 122 16.89 -17.83 6.23
CA TYR A 122 15.57 -17.87 5.61
C TYR A 122 15.51 -16.93 4.40
N MET A 123 16.04 -15.70 4.51
CA MET A 123 16.14 -14.74 3.42
C MET A 123 16.97 -15.28 2.25
N ILE A 124 18.16 -15.84 2.52
CA ILE A 124 19.03 -16.40 1.48
C ILE A 124 18.37 -17.58 0.76
N ASN A 125 17.73 -18.48 1.52
CA ASN A 125 17.12 -19.68 0.97
C ASN A 125 15.86 -19.39 0.13
N THR A 126 15.24 -18.24 0.31
CA THR A 126 13.96 -17.87 -0.33
C THR A 126 14.12 -16.73 -1.34
N HIS A 127 15.33 -16.56 -1.88
CA HIS A 127 15.68 -15.47 -2.77
C HIS A 127 16.41 -15.94 -4.03
N ASP A 128 15.95 -15.48 -5.20
CA ASP A 128 16.37 -16.00 -6.50
C ASP A 128 16.63 -14.93 -7.58
N ALA A 129 16.42 -13.64 -7.29
CA ALA A 129 16.29 -12.63 -8.36
C ALA A 129 17.38 -11.52 -8.38
N TYR A 130 18.00 -11.17 -7.25
CA TYR A 130 18.95 -10.03 -7.17
C TYR A 130 19.96 -10.18 -6.03
N THR A 131 20.71 -9.15 -5.65
CA THR A 131 21.54 -9.21 -4.43
C THR A 131 20.79 -8.59 -3.26
N LEU A 132 20.60 -9.37 -2.20
CA LEU A 132 20.03 -8.92 -0.93
C LEU A 132 21.07 -9.03 0.18
N LYS A 133 21.14 -7.99 1.01
CA LYS A 133 21.93 -7.97 2.24
C LYS A 133 21.03 -7.61 3.39
N LEU A 134 20.93 -8.49 4.38
CA LEU A 134 20.32 -8.18 5.66
C LEU A 134 21.27 -7.24 6.41
N CYS A 135 20.86 -5.97 6.58
CA CYS A 135 21.64 -4.96 7.29
C CYS A 135 21.31 -4.95 8.78
N GLU A 136 20.02 -4.90 9.10
CA GLU A 136 19.50 -4.76 10.47
C GLU A 136 18.26 -5.65 10.62
N LEU A 137 17.99 -6.11 11.84
CA LEU A 137 16.79 -6.86 12.17
C LEU A 137 16.13 -6.23 13.39
N PHE A 138 14.84 -5.96 13.28
CA PHE A 138 14.05 -5.37 14.36
C PHE A 138 12.93 -6.32 14.76
N LYS A 139 12.75 -6.49 16.07
CA LYS A 139 11.64 -7.18 16.68
C LYS A 139 10.60 -6.15 17.09
N THR A 140 9.35 -6.39 16.70
CA THR A 140 8.22 -5.56 17.13
C THR A 140 7.31 -6.40 18.01
N LYS A 141 6.95 -5.87 19.18
CA LYS A 141 5.97 -6.48 20.08
C LYS A 141 4.82 -5.50 20.27
N ARG A 142 3.60 -5.98 20.05
CA ARG A 142 2.38 -5.19 20.24
C ARG A 142 1.43 -6.02 21.08
N GLU A 143 1.27 -5.63 22.34
CA GLU A 143 0.58 -6.48 23.34
C GLU A 143 -0.87 -6.77 22.95
N GLU A 144 -1.60 -5.75 22.50
CA GLU A 144 -2.96 -5.90 21.99
C GLU A 144 -3.08 -6.81 20.76
N GLU A 145 -2.06 -6.86 19.89
CA GLU A 145 -2.09 -7.72 18.69
C GLU A 145 -1.90 -9.19 19.07
N PHE A 146 -1.06 -9.46 20.08
CA PHE A 146 -0.92 -10.79 20.65
C PHE A 146 -2.25 -11.29 21.25
N ASP A 147 -2.97 -10.43 21.97
CA ASP A 147 -4.28 -10.78 22.52
C ASP A 147 -5.33 -11.07 21.44
N LEU A 148 -5.33 -10.29 20.35
CA LEU A 148 -6.19 -10.57 19.20
C LEU A 148 -5.80 -11.86 18.47
N PHE A 149 -4.51 -12.22 18.48
CA PHE A 149 -4.01 -13.45 17.85
C PHE A 149 -4.30 -14.70 18.69
N LYS A 150 -4.46 -14.60 20.02
CA LYS A 150 -4.76 -15.75 20.90
C LYS A 150 -5.92 -16.61 20.41
N LYS A 151 -6.98 -16.00 19.86
CA LYS A 151 -8.15 -16.72 19.32
C LYS A 151 -7.84 -17.61 18.10
N PHE A 152 -6.70 -17.39 17.45
CA PHE A 152 -6.25 -18.16 16.29
C PHE A 152 -5.12 -19.14 16.62
N GLN A 153 -4.66 -19.19 17.88
CA GLN A 153 -3.62 -20.14 18.31
C GLN A 153 -4.06 -21.60 18.20
N THR A 154 -5.37 -21.85 18.24
CA THR A 154 -5.95 -23.19 18.09
C THR A 154 -6.08 -23.64 16.63
N ILE A 155 -5.85 -22.74 15.67
CA ILE A 155 -5.83 -23.08 14.25
C ILE A 155 -4.43 -23.58 13.90
N ASP A 156 -4.34 -24.73 13.23
CA ASP A 156 -3.07 -25.30 12.79
C ASP A 156 -2.40 -24.49 11.65
N ASN A 157 -1.19 -24.90 11.27
CA ASN A 157 -0.45 -24.36 10.12
C ASN A 157 -0.07 -22.87 10.24
N HIS A 158 0.45 -22.46 11.40
CA HIS A 158 1.11 -21.16 11.53
C HIS A 158 2.44 -21.17 10.79
N GLN A 159 2.64 -20.16 9.94
CA GLN A 159 3.85 -20.01 9.13
C GLN A 159 4.43 -18.61 9.30
N LEU A 160 5.75 -18.53 9.30
CA LEU A 160 6.48 -17.27 9.20
C LEU A 160 6.63 -16.91 7.71
N LEU A 161 5.94 -15.87 7.26
CA LEU A 161 5.94 -15.46 5.85
C LEU A 161 6.46 -14.03 5.68
N TRP A 162 7.04 -13.76 4.53
CA TRP A 162 7.49 -12.43 4.13
C TRP A 162 6.31 -11.58 3.69
N ARG A 163 6.40 -10.29 4.00
CA ARG A 163 5.57 -9.24 3.39
C ARG A 163 6.44 -8.02 3.13
N GLY A 164 6.50 -7.60 1.87
CA GLY A 164 7.09 -6.32 1.50
C GLY A 164 6.05 -5.20 1.54
N SER A 165 6.52 -3.98 1.78
CA SER A 165 5.76 -2.73 1.62
C SER A 165 6.74 -1.62 1.27
N ARG A 166 6.24 -0.48 0.81
CA ARG A 166 7.08 0.70 0.59
C ARG A 166 7.51 1.26 1.95
N THR A 167 8.69 1.88 2.01
CA THR A 167 9.20 2.50 3.24
C THR A 167 8.22 3.52 3.84
N THR A 168 7.46 4.22 3.00
CA THR A 168 6.43 5.18 3.43
C THR A 168 5.27 4.55 4.19
N ASP A 169 4.97 3.27 3.94
CA ASP A 169 3.85 2.57 4.57
C ASP A 169 4.21 2.07 5.97
N PHE A 170 5.51 1.90 6.29
CA PHE A 170 5.95 1.31 7.55
C PHE A 170 5.56 2.14 8.77
N ALA A 171 5.51 3.48 8.66
CA ALA A 171 5.02 4.33 9.74
C ALA A 171 3.61 3.93 10.17
N CYS A 172 2.73 3.69 9.20
CA CYS A 172 1.34 3.29 9.43
C CYS A 172 1.20 1.83 9.82
N ILE A 173 1.99 0.93 9.24
CA ILE A 173 1.98 -0.48 9.63
C ILE A 173 2.38 -0.61 11.10
N LEU A 174 3.44 0.09 11.51
CA LEU A 174 3.91 0.07 12.88
C LEU A 174 2.90 0.71 13.83
N SER A 175 2.15 1.73 13.43
CA SER A 175 1.16 2.38 14.31
C SER A 175 -0.24 1.75 14.29
N GLN A 176 -0.72 1.20 13.17
CA GLN A 176 -2.09 0.72 12.99
C GLN A 176 -2.22 -0.77 12.63
N ARG A 177 -1.10 -1.48 12.49
CA ARG A 177 -1.03 -2.89 12.06
C ARG A 177 -1.32 -3.02 10.57
N LEU A 178 -1.25 -4.26 10.08
CA LEU A 178 -1.61 -4.60 8.71
C LEU A 178 -3.13 -4.45 8.53
N ARG A 179 -3.55 -3.63 7.56
CA ARG A 179 -4.96 -3.37 7.26
C ARG A 179 -5.39 -4.01 5.94
N ILE A 180 -6.67 -4.36 5.87
CA ILE A 180 -7.34 -4.72 4.62
C ILE A 180 -7.70 -3.42 3.89
N PRO A 181 -7.59 -3.37 2.55
CA PRO A 181 -8.05 -2.23 1.75
C PRO A 181 -9.51 -1.86 2.07
N PRO A 182 -9.88 -0.56 2.03
CA PRO A 182 -11.23 -0.11 2.37
C PRO A 182 -12.28 -0.65 1.37
N PRO A 183 -13.56 -0.77 1.77
CA PRO A 183 -14.61 -1.32 0.92
C PRO A 183 -14.83 -0.51 -0.37
N GLU A 184 -14.54 0.79 -0.36
CA GLU A 184 -14.68 1.71 -1.49
C GLU A 184 -13.60 1.48 -2.57
N ALA A 185 -12.43 0.93 -2.22
CA ALA A 185 -11.33 0.72 -3.16
C ALA A 185 -11.72 -0.28 -4.27
N PRO A 186 -11.20 -0.14 -5.50
CA PRO A 186 -11.44 -1.13 -6.54
C PRO A 186 -10.83 -2.49 -6.14
N VAL A 187 -11.37 -3.57 -6.69
CA VAL A 187 -10.82 -4.93 -6.50
C VAL A 187 -9.68 -5.19 -7.50
N THR A 188 -9.57 -4.37 -8.55
CA THR A 188 -8.48 -4.45 -9.54
C THR A 188 -7.12 -4.34 -8.87
N GLY A 189 -6.16 -5.16 -9.29
CA GLY A 189 -4.81 -5.19 -8.74
C GLY A 189 -4.65 -6.17 -7.57
N PHE A 190 -5.74 -6.72 -7.04
CA PHE A 190 -5.71 -7.82 -6.07
C PHE A 190 -5.94 -9.17 -6.76
N MET A 191 -5.00 -10.11 -6.61
CA MET A 191 -5.08 -11.41 -7.28
C MET A 191 -6.26 -12.27 -6.80
N LEU A 192 -6.56 -12.22 -5.50
CA LEU A 192 -7.57 -13.05 -4.83
C LEU A 192 -8.56 -12.20 -4.03
N GLY A 193 -8.77 -10.94 -4.45
CA GLY A 193 -9.61 -9.98 -3.74
C GLY A 193 -8.91 -9.23 -2.60
N LYS A 194 -9.63 -8.36 -1.91
CA LYS A 194 -9.05 -7.50 -0.87
C LYS A 194 -8.62 -8.34 0.33
N GLY A 195 -7.36 -8.22 0.72
CA GLY A 195 -6.82 -8.99 1.82
C GLY A 195 -5.38 -8.61 2.15
N VAL A 196 -4.83 -9.30 3.13
CA VAL A 196 -3.41 -9.18 3.47
C VAL A 196 -2.64 -10.28 2.74
N TYR A 197 -1.67 -9.86 1.93
CA TYR A 197 -0.88 -10.76 1.10
C TYR A 197 0.49 -11.01 1.73
N PHE A 198 0.89 -12.28 1.70
CA PHE A 198 2.18 -12.76 2.18
C PHE A 198 2.81 -13.67 1.12
N ALA A 199 4.11 -13.89 1.22
CA ALA A 199 4.85 -14.85 0.41
C ALA A 199 5.90 -15.60 1.25
N ASP A 200 6.10 -16.86 0.94
CA ASP A 200 7.23 -17.67 1.43
C ASP A 200 8.56 -17.26 0.75
N MET A 201 8.49 -16.69 -0.46
CA MET A 201 9.64 -16.16 -1.19
C MET A 201 9.96 -14.71 -0.83
N CYS A 202 11.17 -14.48 -0.30
CA CYS A 202 11.69 -13.15 0.01
C CYS A 202 11.77 -12.27 -1.25
N SER A 203 12.23 -12.83 -2.38
CA SER A 203 12.34 -12.10 -3.66
C SER A 203 10.99 -11.59 -4.16
N LYS A 204 9.92 -12.37 -4.01
CA LYS A 204 8.56 -11.99 -4.39
C LYS A 204 8.06 -10.83 -3.55
N SER A 205 8.21 -10.92 -2.23
CA SER A 205 7.87 -9.83 -1.30
C SER A 205 8.74 -8.59 -1.53
N GLY A 206 9.99 -8.77 -1.92
CA GLY A 206 10.91 -7.66 -2.08
C GLY A 206 10.66 -6.76 -3.30
N ASN A 207 9.89 -7.23 -4.28
CA ASN A 207 9.42 -6.40 -5.39
C ASN A 207 8.52 -5.24 -4.93
N PHE A 208 7.93 -5.31 -3.73
CA PHE A 208 7.06 -4.26 -3.19
C PHE A 208 7.81 -3.07 -2.57
N PHE A 209 9.12 -3.18 -2.28
CA PHE A 209 9.93 -2.05 -1.78
C PHE A 209 10.84 -1.44 -2.86
N LYS A 210 10.97 -2.09 -4.02
CA LYS A 210 11.86 -1.66 -5.12
C LYS A 210 11.32 -0.50 -5.97
N ASN A 211 10.04 -0.16 -5.82
CA ASN A 211 9.35 0.86 -6.62
C ASN A 211 9.10 2.12 -5.81
#